data_AF-A0A380THG7-F1
#
_entry.id   AF-A0A380THG7-F1
#
_cell.length_a   1.000
_cell.length_b   1.000
_cell.length_c   1.000
_cell.angle_alpha   90.00
_cell.angle_beta   90.00
_cell.angle_gamma   90.00
#
_symmetry.space_group_name_H-M   'P 1'
#
loop_
_entity.id
_entity.type
_entity.pdbx_description
1 polymer ?
#
loop_
_entity_poly.entity_id
_entity_poly.type
_entity_poly.pdbx_seq_one_letter_code
_entity_poly.pdbx_strand_id
1 'polypeptide(L)'
;MHLQNPGAQAKLITALEGEIFDVAVDVRVGSPTFGRWTAAVLSPDNGLQMFIPEGFAHGLYAMSAHIVAHYKCGAPFRPQASLAIAWDDPDIGIAWPDRAPQLSAKDARNPRLADFPPGRLPVYTAG
;
A
#
# COMPACT_ATOMS: atom_id res chain seq x y z
N MET A 1 5.53 -1.81 -1.02
CA MET A 1 4.12 -1.64 -0.61
C MET A 1 3.77 -2.69 0.43
N HIS A 2 3.04 -2.34 1.48
CA HIS A 2 2.90 -3.15 2.70
C HIS A 2 1.46 -3.59 2.98
N LEU A 3 1.35 -4.80 3.52
CA LEU A 3 0.16 -5.39 4.11
C LEU A 3 0.57 -6.31 5.26
N GLN A 4 -0.41 -6.84 6.01
CA GLN A 4 -0.17 -7.93 6.95
C GLN A 4 -1.23 -9.02 6.80
N ASN A 5 -0.82 -10.28 6.83
CA ASN A 5 -1.69 -11.46 6.74
C ASN A 5 -1.03 -12.66 7.46
N PRO A 6 -1.69 -13.29 8.45
CA PRO A 6 -3.03 -13.03 8.97
C PRO A 6 -3.15 -11.76 9.84
N GLY A 7 -4.38 -11.36 10.13
CA GLY A 7 -4.69 -10.17 10.93
C GLY A 7 -4.64 -8.89 10.10
N ALA A 8 -5.32 -8.88 8.94
CA ALA A 8 -5.33 -7.74 8.03
C ALA A 8 -5.73 -6.44 8.74
N GLN A 9 -5.23 -5.32 8.19
CA GLN A 9 -5.56 -3.99 8.67
C GLN A 9 -6.31 -3.25 7.59
N ALA A 10 -7.50 -2.76 7.89
CA ALA A 10 -8.01 -1.58 7.21
C ALA A 10 -7.19 -0.36 7.66
N LYS A 11 -6.99 0.60 6.77
CA LYS A 11 -6.29 1.85 7.08
C LYS A 11 -7.11 3.04 6.61
N LEU A 12 -7.13 4.10 7.40
CA LEU A 12 -7.52 5.44 6.95
C LEU A 12 -6.29 6.33 7.06
N ILE A 13 -5.83 6.86 5.94
CA ILE A 13 -4.60 7.66 5.85
C ILE A 13 -4.89 9.08 5.34
N THR A 14 -4.17 10.07 5.87
CA THR A 14 -4.09 11.44 5.36
C THR A 14 -2.68 12.01 5.56
N ALA A 15 -2.37 13.12 4.89
CA ALA A 15 -1.16 13.91 5.14
C ALA A 15 -1.51 15.16 5.98
N LEU A 16 -0.88 15.28 7.15
CA LEU A 16 -1.01 16.42 8.06
C LEU A 16 0.00 17.53 7.73
N GLU A 17 1.09 17.19 7.06
CA GLU A 17 2.08 18.13 6.53
C GLU A 17 2.62 17.60 5.19
N GLY A 18 2.94 18.52 4.27
CA GLY A 18 3.44 18.21 2.94
C GLY A 18 2.42 17.50 2.04
N GLU A 19 2.92 16.88 0.98
CA GLU A 19 2.10 16.19 -0.02
C GLU A 19 2.61 14.77 -0.26
N ILE A 20 1.69 13.80 -0.33
CA ILE A 20 1.98 12.41 -0.66
C ILE A 20 1.12 11.93 -1.82
N PHE A 21 1.70 11.11 -2.69
CA PHE A 21 0.95 10.28 -3.64
C PHE A 21 0.73 8.91 -2.99
N ASP A 22 -0.50 8.65 -2.55
CA ASP A 22 -0.89 7.45 -1.82
C ASP A 22 -1.51 6.40 -2.74
N VAL A 23 -1.14 5.14 -2.58
CA VAL A 23 -1.51 4.04 -3.48
C VAL A 23 -2.04 2.85 -2.69
N ALA A 24 -3.17 2.30 -3.15
CA ALA A 24 -3.68 1.00 -2.72
C ALA A 24 -3.74 0.02 -3.89
N VAL A 25 -3.29 -1.21 -3.65
CA VAL A 25 -3.31 -2.32 -4.63
C VAL A 25 -4.15 -3.45 -4.09
N ASP A 26 -5.06 -3.95 -4.90
CA ASP A 26 -5.85 -5.12 -4.58
C ASP A 26 -5.01 -6.39 -4.76
N VAL A 27 -4.68 -7.05 -3.66
CA VAL A 27 -3.85 -8.27 -3.65
C VAL A 27 -4.63 -9.47 -3.11
N ARG A 28 -5.96 -9.39 -3.15
CA ARG A 28 -6.86 -10.44 -2.66
C ARG A 28 -7.09 -11.48 -3.74
N VAL A 29 -6.58 -12.69 -3.52
CA VAL A 29 -6.70 -13.81 -4.46
C VAL A 29 -8.18 -14.09 -4.74
N GLY A 30 -8.56 -14.15 -6.02
CA GLY A 30 -9.94 -14.32 -6.47
C GLY A 30 -10.73 -13.02 -6.65
N SER A 31 -10.16 -11.85 -6.32
CA SER A 31 -10.80 -10.57 -6.56
C SER A 31 -10.94 -10.28 -8.07
N PRO A 32 -12.08 -9.71 -8.53
CA PRO A 32 -12.24 -9.26 -9.92
C PRO A 32 -11.28 -8.11 -10.28
N THR A 33 -10.68 -7.46 -9.28
CA THR A 33 -9.72 -6.37 -9.45
C THR A 33 -8.31 -6.73 -8.97
N PHE A 34 -8.00 -8.01 -8.79
CA PHE A 34 -6.66 -8.46 -8.37
C PHE A 34 -5.56 -7.86 -9.25
N GLY A 35 -4.51 -7.33 -8.61
CA GLY A 35 -3.38 -6.65 -9.26
C GLY A 35 -3.67 -5.21 -9.71
N ARG A 36 -4.93 -4.75 -9.65
CA ARG A 36 -5.27 -3.35 -9.97
C ARG A 36 -4.99 -2.45 -8.78
N TRP A 37 -4.71 -1.20 -9.09
CA TRP A 37 -4.39 -0.17 -8.11
C TRP A 37 -5.21 1.09 -8.33
N THR A 38 -5.30 1.90 -7.28
CA THR A 38 -5.81 3.28 -7.34
C THR A 38 -4.91 4.16 -6.50
N ALA A 39 -4.90 5.45 -6.80
CA ALA A 39 -4.09 6.42 -6.07
C ALA A 39 -4.82 7.75 -5.86
N ALA A 40 -4.35 8.50 -4.86
CA ALA A 40 -4.78 9.87 -4.60
C ALA A 40 -3.60 10.70 -4.09
N VAL A 41 -3.58 11.98 -4.44
CA VAL A 41 -2.69 12.95 -3.79
C VAL A 41 -3.35 13.41 -2.50
N LEU A 42 -2.65 13.29 -1.37
CA LEU A 42 -3.15 13.69 -0.05
C LEU A 42 -2.27 14.82 0.49
N SER A 43 -2.89 15.91 0.94
CA SER A 43 -2.23 17.05 1.54
C SER A 43 -3.15 17.78 2.52
N PRO A 44 -2.61 18.63 3.41
CA PRO A 44 -3.42 19.52 4.25
C PRO A 44 -4.30 20.46 3.42
N ASP A 45 -3.81 20.88 2.26
CA ASP A 45 -4.50 21.84 1.38
C ASP A 45 -5.77 21.24 0.76
N ASN A 46 -5.72 19.97 0.36
CA ASN A 46 -6.90 19.29 -0.19
C ASN A 46 -7.75 18.59 0.87
N GLY A 47 -7.21 18.35 2.06
CA GLY A 47 -7.91 17.74 3.20
C GLY A 47 -8.42 16.33 2.95
N LEU A 48 -7.91 15.63 1.92
CA LEU A 48 -8.38 14.31 1.54
C LEU A 48 -7.83 13.23 2.47
N GLN A 49 -8.60 12.15 2.56
CA GLN A 49 -8.20 10.92 3.23
C GLN A 49 -8.47 9.73 2.30
N MET A 50 -7.60 8.73 2.35
CA MET A 50 -7.79 7.49 1.61
C MET A 50 -8.13 6.37 2.58
N PHE A 51 -9.27 5.71 2.34
CA PHE A 51 -9.62 4.47 3.03
C PHE A 51 -9.10 3.28 2.23
N ILE A 52 -8.35 2.41 2.88
CA ILE A 52 -7.72 1.22 2.32
C ILE A 52 -8.33 0.01 3.02
N PRO A 53 -9.16 -0.80 2.34
CA PRO A 53 -9.79 -1.95 2.94
C PRO A 53 -8.78 -3.04 3.36
N GLU A 54 -9.23 -3.94 4.22
CA GLU A 54 -8.46 -5.15 4.54
C GLU A 54 -8.13 -5.95 3.27
N GLY A 55 -6.91 -6.51 3.26
CA GLY A 55 -6.42 -7.32 2.16
C GLY A 55 -5.80 -6.53 1.00
N PHE A 56 -5.73 -5.20 1.08
CA PHE A 56 -4.99 -4.37 0.13
C PHE A 56 -3.53 -4.16 0.57
N ALA A 57 -2.63 -4.09 -0.40
CA ALA A 57 -1.28 -3.56 -0.18
C ALA A 57 -1.29 -2.05 -0.33
N HIS A 58 -0.50 -1.36 0.49
CA HIS A 58 -0.46 0.09 0.55
C HIS A 58 0.97 0.63 0.38
N GLY A 59 1.14 1.71 -0.36
CA GLY A 59 2.41 2.44 -0.42
C GLY A 59 2.16 3.91 -0.64
N LEU A 60 3.14 4.74 -0.32
CA LEU A 60 3.09 6.17 -0.60
C LEU A 60 4.42 6.65 -1.16
N TYR A 61 4.36 7.76 -1.88
CA TYR A 61 5.51 8.52 -2.33
C TYR A 61 5.43 9.93 -1.77
N ALA A 62 6.45 10.37 -1.05
CA ALA A 62 6.54 11.74 -0.55
C ALA A 62 6.86 12.69 -1.71
N MET A 63 5.93 13.60 -2.01
CA MET A 63 6.10 14.62 -3.07
C MET A 63 6.73 15.90 -2.53
N SER A 64 6.81 16.04 -1.20
CA SER A 64 7.48 17.14 -0.49
C SER A 64 8.70 16.66 0.28
N ALA A 65 9.66 17.55 0.54
CA ALA A 65 10.87 17.25 1.30
C ALA A 65 10.58 16.83 2.76
N HIS A 66 9.46 17.33 3.32
CA HIS A 66 8.95 16.95 4.63
C HIS A 66 7.48 16.58 4.51
N ILE A 67 7.08 15.46 5.12
CA ILE A 67 5.70 15.02 5.20
C ILE A 67 5.40 14.46 6.58
N VAL A 68 4.15 14.59 7.03
CA VAL A 68 3.62 13.88 8.20
C VAL A 68 2.39 13.10 7.76
N ALA A 69 2.53 11.79 7.56
CA ALA A 69 1.40 10.91 7.27
C ALA A 69 0.77 10.38 8.57
N HIS A 70 -0.55 10.46 8.68
CA HIS A 70 -1.30 9.96 9.83
C HIS A 70 -2.17 8.78 9.45
N TYR A 71 -2.19 7.75 10.30
CA TYR A 71 -2.91 6.51 10.07
C TYR A 71 -3.84 6.16 11.23
N LYS A 72 -5.06 5.76 10.90
CA LYS A 72 -5.91 4.96 11.80
C LYS A 72 -5.97 3.54 11.25
N CYS A 73 -5.54 2.58 12.06
CA CYS A 73 -5.46 1.17 11.67
C CYS A 73 -6.55 0.36 12.39
N GLY A 74 -7.23 -0.53 11.66
CA GLY A 74 -8.28 -1.40 12.20
C GLY A 74 -7.78 -2.54 13.10
N ALA A 75 -6.47 -2.84 13.06
CA ALA A 75 -5.84 -3.87 13.91
C ALA A 75 -4.42 -3.45 14.34
N PRO A 76 -3.86 -4.04 15.41
CA PRO A 76 -2.46 -3.81 15.81
C PRO A 76 -1.46 -4.31 14.77
N PHE A 77 -0.29 -3.65 14.71
CA PHE A 77 0.81 -4.09 13.86
C PHE A 77 1.36 -5.45 14.32
N ARG A 78 1.57 -6.36 13.36
CA ARG A 78 2.12 -7.69 13.60
C ARG A 78 3.35 -7.92 12.70
N PRO A 79 4.58 -7.67 13.18
CA PRO A 79 5.79 -7.81 12.37
C PRO A 79 5.93 -9.19 11.72
N GLN A 80 5.53 -10.25 12.42
CA GLN A 80 5.63 -11.64 11.95
C GLN A 80 4.64 -11.97 10.83
N ALA A 81 3.57 -11.18 10.69
CA ALA A 81 2.57 -11.30 9.63
C ALA A 81 2.77 -10.26 8.52
N SER A 82 3.78 -9.40 8.62
CA SER A 82 4.07 -8.36 7.62
C SER A 82 4.48 -8.99 6.30
N LEU A 83 3.81 -8.56 5.23
CA LEU A 83 4.17 -8.86 3.85
C LEU A 83 4.47 -7.54 3.14
N ALA A 84 5.27 -7.63 2.08
CA ALA A 84 5.60 -6.47 1.28
C ALA A 84 5.80 -6.87 -0.18
N ILE A 85 5.33 -6.02 -1.08
CA ILE A 85 5.40 -6.18 -2.54
C ILE A 85 6.31 -5.08 -3.10
N ALA A 86 7.07 -5.41 -4.14
CA ALA A 86 7.89 -4.48 -4.92
C ALA A 86 7.07 -3.25 -5.31
N TRP A 87 7.61 -2.05 -5.06
CA TRP A 87 6.93 -0.80 -5.40
C TRP A 87 6.84 -0.61 -6.93
N ASP A 88 7.83 -1.14 -7.65
CA ASP A 88 8.05 -1.10 -9.09
C ASP A 88 7.67 -2.39 -9.81
N ASP A 89 6.78 -3.20 -9.23
CA ASP A 89 6.30 -4.42 -9.87
C ASP A 89 5.73 -4.11 -11.26
N PRO A 90 6.34 -4.62 -12.36
CA PRO A 90 5.92 -4.30 -13.71
C PRO A 90 4.53 -4.85 -14.05
N ASP A 91 4.05 -5.88 -13.34
CA ASP A 91 2.70 -6.42 -13.57
C ASP A 91 1.61 -5.53 -12.96
N ILE A 92 1.92 -4.82 -11.88
CA ILE A 92 1.00 -3.85 -11.25
C ILE A 92 1.07 -2.52 -12.01
N GLY A 93 2.27 -2.09 -12.41
CA GLY A 93 2.47 -0.95 -13.30
C GLY A 93 1.99 0.39 -12.71
N ILE A 94 2.29 0.65 -11.43
CA ILE A 94 1.88 1.89 -10.76
C ILE A 94 2.59 3.09 -11.42
N ALA A 95 1.80 4.11 -11.76
CA ALA A 95 2.30 5.36 -12.32
C ALA A 95 2.80 6.30 -11.20
N TRP A 96 3.92 5.93 -10.56
CA TRP A 96 4.55 6.77 -9.55
C TRP A 96 5.01 8.12 -10.13
N PRO A 97 4.89 9.23 -9.37
CA PRO A 97 5.30 10.56 -9.86
C PRO A 97 6.77 10.67 -10.28
N ASP A 98 7.66 9.94 -9.60
CA ASP A 98 9.09 9.82 -9.92
C ASP A 98 9.54 8.35 -9.82
N ARG A 99 10.49 7.95 -10.67
CA ARG A 99 11.04 6.59 -10.74
C ARG A 99 12.34 6.41 -9.95
N ALA A 100 12.82 7.43 -9.24
CA ALA A 100 14.02 7.36 -8.40
C ALA A 100 13.72 7.56 -6.89
N PRO A 101 12.87 6.72 -6.26
CA PRO A 101 12.55 6.88 -4.84
C PRO A 101 13.73 6.56 -3.93
N GLN A 102 13.79 7.25 -2.80
CA GLN A 102 14.62 6.80 -1.67
C GLN A 102 13.88 5.70 -0.91
N LEU A 103 14.47 4.51 -0.86
CA LEU A 103 13.86 3.32 -0.26
C LEU A 103 14.67 2.81 0.92
N SER A 104 13.99 2.16 1.87
CA SER A 104 14.68 1.35 2.85
C SER A 104 15.36 0.15 2.17
N ALA A 105 16.44 -0.37 2.75
CA ALA A 105 17.09 -1.57 2.24
C ALA A 105 16.13 -2.79 2.23
N LYS A 106 15.14 -2.81 3.12
CA LYS A 106 14.09 -3.83 3.13
C LYS A 106 13.19 -3.69 1.91
N ASP A 107 12.71 -2.48 1.63
CA ASP A 107 11.73 -2.26 0.57
C ASP A 107 12.31 -2.41 -0.84
N ALA A 108 13.59 -2.10 -1.01
CA ALA A 108 14.33 -2.31 -2.26
C ALA A 108 14.47 -3.79 -2.66
N ARG A 109 14.11 -4.74 -1.78
CA ARG A 109 14.21 -6.19 -2.01
C ARG A 109 12.87 -6.92 -1.89
N ASN A 110 11.76 -6.19 -1.87
CA ASN A 110 10.45 -6.83 -1.80
C ASN A 110 10.18 -7.63 -3.09
N PRO A 111 9.57 -8.83 -3.01
CA PRO A 111 9.24 -9.65 -4.17
C PRO A 111 8.11 -9.03 -5.00
N ARG A 112 7.96 -9.47 -6.26
CA ARG A 112 6.78 -9.15 -7.06
C ARG A 112 5.55 -9.85 -6.51
N LEU A 113 4.37 -9.33 -6.81
CA LEU A 113 3.09 -9.93 -6.45
C LEU A 113 2.98 -11.37 -6.97
N ALA A 114 3.45 -11.62 -8.19
CA ALA A 114 3.45 -12.93 -8.82
C ALA A 114 4.36 -13.97 -8.12
N ASP A 115 5.36 -13.52 -7.36
CA ASP A 115 6.33 -14.40 -6.70
C ASP A 115 5.84 -14.90 -5.32
N PHE A 116 4.67 -14.46 -4.87
CA PHE A 116 4.12 -14.91 -3.59
C PHE A 116 3.68 -16.37 -3.64
N PRO A 117 4.07 -17.20 -2.64
CA PRO A 117 3.59 -18.57 -2.55
C PRO A 117 2.07 -18.64 -2.41
N PRO A 118 1.41 -19.69 -2.95
CA PRO A 118 0.00 -19.96 -2.69
C PRO A 118 -0.33 -19.91 -1.19
N GLY A 119 -1.46 -19.30 -0.84
CA GLY A 119 -1.94 -19.19 0.54
C GLY A 119 -1.27 -18.11 1.40
N ARG A 120 -0.28 -17.37 0.89
CA ARG A 120 0.32 -16.23 1.62
C ARG A 120 -0.49 -14.94 1.49
N LEU A 121 -1.11 -14.71 0.35
CA LEU A 121 -1.92 -13.53 0.09
C LEU A 121 -3.32 -13.66 0.72
N PRO A 122 -3.98 -12.53 1.05
CA PRO A 122 -5.38 -12.51 1.45
C PRO A 122 -6.28 -13.12 0.37
N VAL A 123 -7.42 -13.71 0.78
CA VAL A 123 -8.41 -14.26 -0.16
C VAL A 123 -9.59 -13.29 -0.24
N TYR A 124 -10.09 -13.07 -1.45
CA TYR A 124 -11.27 -12.24 -1.67
C TYR A 124 -12.53 -12.97 -1.19
N THR A 125 -13.28 -12.31 -0.33
CA THR A 125 -14.64 -12.70 0.07
C THR A 125 -15.61 -11.66 -0.45
N ALA A 126 -16.59 -12.07 -1.25
CA ALA A 126 -17.69 -11.17 -1.61
C ALA A 126 -18.40 -10.76 -0.31
N GLY A 127 -18.54 -9.45 -0.10
CA GLY A 127 -19.31 -8.87 0.99
C GLY A 127 -20.78 -8.79 0.67
#